data_AF-A0A0D9V685-F1
#
_entry.id   AF-A0A0D9V685-F1
#
_cell.length_a   1.000
_cell.length_b   1.000
_cell.length_c   1.000
_cell.angle_alpha   90.00
_cell.angle_beta   90.00
_cell.angle_gamma   90.00
#
_symmetry.space_group_name_H-M   'P 1'
#
loop_
_entity.id
_entity.type
_entity.pdbx_description
1 polymer ?
#
loop_
_entity_poly.entity_id
_entity_poly.type
_entity_poly.pdbx_seq_one_letter_code
_entity_poly.pdbx_strand_id
1 'polypeptide(L)'
;MAHGVAGGASAICRCPHDAGRATLLSRPGHRLRVLASSVPPPAIEGQGVELSVTTRRGRVLPVLKDCSLRVPPGQLWMLLGPNGCGKSTLLKVLAGFLNPSAGTVYINRPCSYVFQNPDHQVVMPTVESDVAFGLGKLNLSLDEVRFTNILHPKQRPIQTLSGGQKQRVAIAGALAEASKVLLLDELTTFLDEYDQMGVIKAVRNSVAAGGEVAALWVTHRLEELKYADGAIYMEDGRTIIQGDVSAISRYIKKKQARYFGHFEL
;
A
#
# COMPACT_ATOMS: atom_id res chain seq x y z
N MET A 1 20.70 -17.70 44.70
CA MET A 1 19.94 -16.45 44.58
C MET A 1 19.56 -16.28 43.12
N ALA A 2 18.26 -16.27 42.84
CA ALA A 2 17.68 -16.06 41.53
C ALA A 2 17.57 -14.56 41.22
N HIS A 3 17.67 -14.19 39.95
CA HIS A 3 17.00 -13.08 39.22
C HIS A 3 17.62 -13.09 37.80
N GLY A 4 16.96 -13.35 36.68
CA GLY A 4 15.55 -13.20 36.33
C GLY A 4 15.36 -11.90 35.56
N VAL A 5 15.69 -11.87 34.25
CA VAL A 5 15.33 -10.77 33.36
C VAL A 5 14.60 -11.33 32.14
N ALA A 6 13.37 -10.85 31.97
CA ALA A 6 12.36 -11.33 31.05
C ALA A 6 12.68 -10.98 29.58
N GLY A 7 12.48 -11.96 28.71
CA GLY A 7 12.53 -11.79 27.26
C GLY A 7 11.32 -11.04 26.73
N GLY A 8 11.58 -10.02 25.90
CA GLY A 8 10.56 -9.26 25.18
C GLY A 8 9.89 -10.10 24.10
N ALA A 9 8.57 -10.01 24.02
CA ALA A 9 7.75 -10.67 23.02
C ALA A 9 8.04 -10.08 21.62
N SER A 10 8.58 -10.91 20.73
CA SER A 10 8.66 -10.63 19.30
C SER A 10 7.27 -10.77 18.67
N ALA A 11 6.79 -9.73 18.00
CA ALA A 11 5.58 -9.79 17.18
C ALA A 11 5.86 -10.69 15.97
N ILE A 12 5.35 -11.92 16.02
CA ILE A 12 5.50 -12.92 14.96
C ILE A 12 4.58 -12.53 13.80
N CYS A 13 5.16 -12.25 12.63
CA CYS A 13 4.44 -12.24 11.36
C CYS A 13 3.92 -13.66 11.11
N ARG A 14 2.66 -13.94 11.45
CA ARG A 14 2.04 -15.24 11.21
C ARG A 14 1.34 -15.21 9.85
N CYS A 15 1.87 -15.96 8.90
CA CYS A 15 1.12 -16.36 7.72
C CYS A 15 -0.10 -17.18 8.16
N PRO A 16 -1.33 -16.92 7.66
CA PRO A 16 -2.51 -17.74 7.96
C PRO A 16 -2.41 -19.18 7.38
N HIS A 17 -1.39 -19.46 6.56
CA HIS A 17 -1.17 -20.78 5.96
C HIS A 17 -0.30 -21.74 6.77
N ASP A 18 0.18 -21.35 7.96
CA ASP A 18 0.79 -22.29 8.91
C ASP A 18 -0.28 -22.83 9.88
N ALA A 19 -1.33 -23.38 9.30
CA ALA A 19 -2.33 -24.14 10.02
C ALA A 19 -1.70 -25.45 10.48
N GLY A 20 -1.17 -25.43 11.71
CA GLY A 20 -0.99 -26.56 12.62
C GLY A 20 -0.58 -27.90 12.02
N ARG A 21 0.59 -28.40 12.44
CA ARG A 21 0.71 -29.83 12.76
C ARG A 21 -0.32 -30.16 13.85
N ALA A 22 -1.56 -30.36 13.44
CA ALA A 22 -2.58 -30.99 14.25
C ALA A 22 -2.20 -32.46 14.34
N THR A 23 -1.58 -32.85 15.46
CA THR A 23 -1.46 -34.27 15.83
C THR A 23 -2.87 -34.77 16.12
N LEU A 24 -3.58 -35.16 15.06
CA LEU A 24 -4.91 -35.74 15.13
C LEU A 24 -4.80 -37.21 15.53
N LEU A 25 -5.16 -37.51 16.78
CA LEU A 25 -5.64 -38.84 17.14
C LEU A 25 -6.94 -39.08 16.38
N SER A 26 -6.85 -39.71 15.22
CA SER A 26 -7.99 -40.04 14.39
C SER A 26 -8.69 -41.30 14.93
N ARG A 27 -10.00 -41.19 15.18
CA ARG A 27 -10.89 -42.36 15.16
C ARG A 27 -11.36 -42.56 13.72
N PRO A 28 -11.33 -43.78 13.17
CA PRO A 28 -11.73 -44.02 11.78
C PRO A 28 -13.26 -43.93 11.66
N GLY A 29 -13.76 -43.04 10.80
CA GLY A 29 -15.18 -43.05 10.41
C GLY A 29 -15.84 -41.72 10.02
N HIS A 30 -15.27 -40.55 10.34
CA HIS A 30 -15.89 -39.26 10.03
C HIS A 30 -15.00 -38.40 9.13
N ARG A 31 -15.39 -38.24 7.85
CA ARG A 31 -14.84 -37.18 6.98
C ARG A 31 -15.30 -35.83 7.52
N LEU A 32 -14.43 -35.13 8.24
CA LEU A 32 -14.61 -33.71 8.54
C LEU A 32 -14.56 -32.93 7.23
N ARG A 33 -15.74 -32.45 6.80
CA ARG A 33 -15.88 -31.54 5.67
C ARG A 33 -15.48 -30.15 6.17
N VAL A 34 -14.23 -29.76 5.94
CA VAL A 34 -13.80 -28.37 6.14
C VAL A 34 -14.62 -27.53 5.15
N LEU A 35 -15.57 -26.76 5.67
CA LEU A 35 -16.26 -25.72 4.90
C LEU A 35 -15.21 -24.63 4.64
N ALA A 36 -14.47 -24.76 3.55
CA ALA A 36 -13.61 -23.69 3.06
C ALA A 36 -14.47 -22.45 2.86
N SER A 37 -14.13 -21.37 3.57
CA SER A 37 -14.71 -20.04 3.35
C SER A 37 -14.71 -19.74 1.84
N SER A 38 -15.88 -19.49 1.26
CA SER A 38 -16.06 -19.21 -0.17
C SER A 38 -15.58 -17.82 -0.61
N VAL A 39 -15.02 -17.04 0.32
CA VAL A 39 -14.46 -15.70 0.03
C VAL A 39 -12.95 -15.85 -0.14
N PRO A 40 -12.38 -15.43 -1.30
CA PRO A 40 -10.94 -15.47 -1.49
C PRO A 40 -10.22 -14.64 -0.40
N PRO A 41 -9.02 -15.05 0.02
CA PRO A 41 -8.25 -14.30 1.00
C PRO A 41 -8.00 -12.88 0.46
N PRO A 42 -7.97 -11.85 1.33
CA PRO A 42 -7.66 -10.49 0.89
C PRO A 42 -6.22 -10.43 0.33
N ALA A 43 -5.90 -9.39 -0.43
CA ALA A 43 -4.52 -9.12 -0.83
C ALA A 43 -3.77 -8.34 0.26
N ILE A 44 -4.48 -7.46 0.98
CA ILE A 44 -3.96 -6.66 2.10
C ILE A 44 -4.98 -6.74 3.22
N GLU A 45 -4.53 -7.02 4.44
CA GLU A 45 -5.36 -6.96 5.64
C GLU A 45 -4.56 -6.43 6.82
N GLY A 46 -5.14 -5.45 7.51
CA GLY A 46 -4.66 -4.98 8.81
C GLY A 46 -5.79 -5.13 9.83
N GLN A 47 -5.50 -5.70 10.99
CA GLN A 47 -6.46 -5.86 12.08
C GLN A 47 -5.91 -5.21 13.34
N GLY A 48 -6.58 -4.16 13.80
CA GLY A 48 -6.25 -3.41 15.01
C GLY A 48 -4.81 -2.91 15.06
N VAL A 49 -4.29 -2.44 13.93
CA VAL A 49 -2.90 -2.01 13.79
C VAL A 49 -2.66 -0.76 14.62
N GLU A 50 -1.75 -0.85 15.57
CA GLU A 50 -1.29 0.26 16.40
C GLU A 50 0.19 0.51 16.20
N LEU A 51 0.60 1.77 16.28
CA LEU A 51 2.00 2.16 16.24
C LEU A 51 2.20 3.41 17.07
N SER A 52 3.13 3.33 18.02
CA SER A 52 3.61 4.49 18.77
C SER A 52 5.08 4.75 18.49
N VAL A 53 5.45 6.03 18.41
CA VAL A 53 6.84 6.45 18.21
C VAL A 53 7.32 7.21 19.44
N THR A 54 8.52 6.87 19.92
CA THR A 54 9.15 7.58 21.03
C THR A 54 9.94 8.76 20.50
N THR A 55 9.57 9.97 20.96
CA THR A 55 10.29 11.20 20.62
C THR A 55 11.67 11.25 21.27
N ARG A 56 12.55 12.15 20.78
CA ARG A 56 13.86 12.41 21.41
C ARG A 56 13.78 12.81 22.89
N ARG A 57 12.63 13.33 23.34
CA ARG A 57 12.37 13.69 24.75
C ARG A 57 11.75 12.56 25.56
N GLY A 58 11.75 11.32 25.05
CA GLY A 58 11.21 10.14 25.72
C GLY A 58 9.68 10.06 25.76
N ARG A 59 8.95 11.03 25.18
CA ARG A 59 7.48 10.97 25.10
C ARG A 59 7.06 9.96 24.04
N VAL A 60 6.17 9.04 24.40
CA VAL A 60 5.53 8.09 23.49
C VAL A 60 4.35 8.79 22.83
N LEU A 61 4.37 8.87 21.49
CA LEU A 61 3.30 9.48 20.70
C LEU A 61 2.59 8.40 19.86
N PRO A 62 1.28 8.16 20.06
CA PRO A 62 0.53 7.23 19.23
C PRO A 62 0.27 7.82 17.85
N VAL A 63 0.75 7.13 16.80
CA VAL A 63 0.59 7.53 15.40
C VAL A 63 -0.55 6.77 14.74
N LEU A 64 -0.63 5.45 14.97
CA LEU A 64 -1.73 4.59 14.53
C LEU A 64 -2.43 4.02 15.76
N LYS A 65 -3.76 4.00 15.73
CA LYS A 65 -4.67 3.68 16.83
C LYS A 65 -5.77 2.77 16.28
N ASP A 66 -5.64 1.47 16.47
CA ASP A 66 -6.65 0.47 16.07
C ASP A 66 -7.04 0.57 14.58
N CYS A 67 -6.04 0.69 13.70
CA CYS A 67 -6.28 0.74 12.26
C CYS A 67 -6.64 -0.65 11.72
N SER A 68 -7.89 -0.82 11.30
CA SER A 68 -8.33 -2.02 10.58
C SER A 68 -8.67 -1.69 9.13
N LEU A 69 -8.23 -2.49 8.17
CA LEU A 69 -8.52 -2.32 6.74
C LEU A 69 -8.42 -3.64 5.99
N ARG A 70 -9.09 -3.72 4.85
CA ARG A 70 -9.04 -4.88 3.96
C ARG A 70 -9.10 -4.46 2.50
N VAL A 71 -8.16 -4.94 1.69
CA VAL A 71 -8.15 -4.74 0.23
C VAL A 71 -8.28 -6.10 -0.46
N PRO A 72 -9.33 -6.31 -1.28
CA PRO A 72 -9.48 -7.52 -2.07
C PRO A 72 -8.40 -7.69 -3.15
N PRO A 73 -8.08 -8.92 -3.57
CA PRO A 73 -7.25 -9.15 -4.75
C PRO A 73 -7.90 -8.57 -6.02
N GLY A 74 -7.08 -8.15 -6.98
CA GLY A 74 -7.56 -7.65 -8.27
C GLY A 74 -8.22 -6.26 -8.21
N GLN A 75 -8.07 -5.51 -7.10
CA GLN A 75 -8.70 -4.21 -6.92
C GLN A 75 -7.69 -3.09 -6.65
N LEU A 76 -7.99 -1.91 -7.18
CA LEU A 76 -7.26 -0.67 -6.92
C LEU A 76 -8.01 0.11 -5.84
N TRP A 77 -7.44 0.17 -4.65
CA TRP A 77 -8.01 0.88 -3.50
C TRP A 77 -7.22 2.13 -3.16
N MET A 78 -7.91 3.11 -2.59
CA MET A 78 -7.28 4.33 -2.09
C MET A 78 -7.28 4.40 -0.57
N LEU A 79 -6.20 4.94 -0.01
CA LEU A 79 -6.11 5.36 1.39
C LEU A 79 -6.15 6.88 1.45
N LEU A 80 -7.28 7.40 1.92
CA LEU A 80 -7.62 8.82 1.96
C LEU A 80 -7.58 9.35 3.40
N GLY A 81 -7.44 10.67 3.53
CA GLY A 81 -7.51 11.33 4.83
C GLY A 81 -6.69 12.62 4.87
N PRO A 82 -6.84 13.45 5.91
CA PRO A 82 -6.08 14.69 6.09
C PRO A 82 -4.56 14.46 6.14
N ASN A 83 -3.79 15.51 5.92
CA ASN A 83 -2.34 15.45 6.10
C ASN A 83 -2.00 15.19 7.58
N GLY A 84 -0.98 14.36 7.82
CA GLY A 84 -0.56 14.00 9.18
C GLY A 84 -1.44 12.96 9.89
N CYS A 85 -2.51 12.43 9.28
CA CYS A 85 -3.36 11.43 9.94
C CYS A 85 -2.77 10.00 10.00
N GLY A 86 -1.56 9.79 9.45
CA GLY A 86 -0.83 8.52 9.53
C GLY A 86 -0.89 7.61 8.30
N LYS A 87 -1.42 8.06 7.14
CA LYS A 87 -1.55 7.25 5.91
C LYS A 87 -0.24 6.60 5.46
N SER A 88 0.81 7.40 5.23
CA SER A 88 2.12 6.90 4.82
C SER A 88 2.78 6.04 5.91
N THR A 89 2.50 6.31 7.19
CA THR A 89 2.96 5.46 8.30
C THR A 89 2.30 4.10 8.25
N LEU A 90 0.98 4.04 8.03
CA LEU A 90 0.25 2.78 7.87
C LEU A 90 0.75 2.03 6.63
N LEU A 91 0.97 2.72 5.52
CA LEU A 91 1.53 2.11 4.31
C LEU A 91 2.91 1.48 4.56
N LYS A 92 3.79 2.15 5.32
CA LYS A 92 5.10 1.62 5.73
C LYS A 92 5.00 0.42 6.67
N VAL A 93 4.00 0.40 7.56
CA VAL A 93 3.71 -0.78 8.40
C VAL A 93 3.24 -1.95 7.53
N LEU A 94 2.35 -1.70 6.57
CA LEU A 94 1.90 -2.71 5.60
C LEU A 94 3.08 -3.25 4.77
N ALA A 95 3.99 -2.38 4.32
CA ALA A 95 5.18 -2.77 3.58
C ALA A 95 6.20 -3.59 4.41
N GLY A 96 6.07 -3.58 5.74
CA GLY A 96 7.02 -4.20 6.66
C GLY A 96 8.26 -3.36 6.96
N PHE A 97 8.26 -2.06 6.63
CA PHE A 97 9.33 -1.13 6.99
C PHE A 97 9.25 -0.71 8.47
N LEU A 98 8.06 -0.79 9.06
CA LEU A 98 7.81 -0.47 10.47
C LEU A 98 7.07 -1.64 11.11
N ASN A 99 7.51 -2.06 12.30
CA ASN A 99 6.80 -3.07 13.07
C ASN A 99 5.69 -2.41 13.90
N PRO A 100 4.44 -2.90 13.82
CA PRO A 100 3.37 -2.38 14.64
C PRO A 100 3.62 -2.69 16.12
N SER A 101 3.16 -1.81 17.00
CA SER A 101 3.18 -2.00 18.45
C SER A 101 2.13 -3.01 18.91
N ALA A 102 1.00 -3.09 18.20
CA ALA A 102 -0.06 -4.09 18.40
C ALA A 102 -0.84 -4.30 17.10
N GLY A 103 -1.68 -5.35 17.08
CA GLY A 103 -2.44 -5.75 15.90
C GLY A 103 -1.68 -6.69 14.96
N THR A 104 -2.31 -7.03 13.85
CA THR A 104 -1.74 -7.93 12.83
C THR A 104 -1.83 -7.34 11.43
N VAL A 105 -0.86 -7.71 10.59
CA VAL A 105 -0.76 -7.28 9.20
C VAL A 105 -0.52 -8.51 8.34
N TYR A 106 -1.28 -8.61 7.27
CA TYR A 106 -1.15 -9.62 6.23
C TYR A 106 -1.04 -8.93 4.86
N ILE A 107 -0.06 -9.38 4.07
CA ILE A 107 0.18 -8.94 2.69
C ILE A 107 0.44 -10.18 1.84
N ASN A 108 -0.27 -10.29 0.72
CA ASN A 108 0.01 -11.30 -0.29
C ASN A 108 1.30 -10.92 -1.04
N ARG A 109 2.42 -11.57 -0.71
CA ARG A 109 3.73 -11.30 -1.30
C ARG A 109 3.92 -12.01 -2.66
N PRO A 110 4.81 -11.51 -3.55
CA PRO A 110 5.68 -10.33 -3.42
C PRO A 110 4.95 -8.98 -3.43
N CYS A 111 5.52 -7.98 -2.76
CA CYS A 111 4.94 -6.64 -2.59
C CYS A 111 5.97 -5.59 -3.01
N SER A 112 5.56 -4.63 -3.84
CA SER A 112 6.38 -3.48 -4.26
C SER A 112 5.89 -2.21 -3.58
N TYR A 113 6.79 -1.27 -3.35
CA TYR A 113 6.50 0.01 -2.70
C TYR A 113 7.01 1.16 -3.57
N VAL A 114 6.14 2.12 -3.87
CA VAL A 114 6.52 3.38 -4.51
C VAL A 114 6.55 4.49 -3.46
N PHE A 115 7.70 5.12 -3.30
CA PHE A 115 7.90 6.21 -2.34
C PHE A 115 7.32 7.53 -2.86
N GLN A 116 6.87 8.37 -1.91
CA GLN A 116 6.39 9.72 -2.19
C GLN A 116 7.45 10.60 -2.87
N ASN A 117 8.71 10.49 -2.44
CA ASN A 117 9.82 11.18 -3.08
C ASN A 117 10.56 10.20 -4.01
N PRO A 118 10.52 10.39 -5.34
CA PRO A 118 11.18 9.48 -6.27
C PRO A 118 12.70 9.49 -6.12
N ASP A 119 13.31 10.54 -5.58
CA ASP A 119 14.75 10.57 -5.28
C ASP A 119 15.18 9.53 -4.23
N HIS A 120 14.24 9.00 -3.43
CA HIS A 120 14.53 7.96 -2.45
C HIS A 120 14.50 6.54 -3.04
N GLN A 121 14.03 6.38 -4.28
CA GLN A 121 13.79 5.07 -4.89
C GLN A 121 14.63 4.83 -6.13
N VAL A 122 14.83 5.86 -6.93
CA VAL A 122 15.61 5.78 -8.16
C VAL A 122 17.09 5.82 -7.78
N VAL A 123 17.80 4.71 -8.00
CA VAL A 123 19.17 4.47 -7.48
C VAL A 123 20.21 4.22 -8.56
N MET A 124 19.80 3.81 -9.75
CA MET A 124 20.74 3.50 -10.82
C MET A 124 21.22 4.74 -11.59
N PRO A 125 22.30 4.65 -12.39
CA PRO A 125 22.79 5.81 -13.14
C PRO A 125 21.86 6.25 -14.27
N THR A 126 21.16 5.31 -14.92
CA THR A 126 20.33 5.57 -16.11
C THR A 126 18.90 5.05 -15.93
N VAL A 127 17.95 5.65 -16.65
CA VAL A 127 16.54 5.22 -16.64
C VAL A 127 16.41 3.72 -16.93
N GLU A 128 17.10 3.23 -17.96
CA GLU A 128 17.06 1.81 -18.34
C GLU A 128 17.57 0.90 -17.23
N SER A 129 18.71 1.23 -16.62
CA SER A 129 19.30 0.41 -15.56
C SER A 129 18.43 0.35 -14.31
N ASP A 130 17.72 1.43 -13.98
CA ASP A 130 16.84 1.48 -12.81
C ASP A 130 15.60 0.61 -12.99
N VAL A 131 14.93 0.70 -14.15
CA VAL A 131 13.78 -0.15 -14.46
C VAL A 131 14.19 -1.62 -14.59
N ALA A 132 15.37 -1.88 -15.19
CA ALA A 132 15.89 -3.25 -15.32
C ALA A 132 16.23 -3.86 -13.94
N PHE A 133 16.75 -3.04 -13.03
CA PHE A 133 16.99 -3.44 -11.66
C PHE A 133 15.70 -3.85 -10.94
N GLY A 134 14.62 -3.09 -11.06
CA GLY A 134 13.30 -3.48 -10.52
C GLY A 134 12.84 -4.83 -11.07
N LEU A 135 13.09 -5.11 -12.34
CA LEU A 135 12.76 -6.41 -12.94
C LEU A 135 13.61 -7.59 -12.46
N GLY A 136 14.70 -7.35 -11.74
CA GLY A 136 15.73 -8.37 -11.51
C GLY A 136 16.33 -8.91 -12.81
N LYS A 137 16.29 -8.11 -13.90
CA LYS A 137 16.73 -8.49 -15.25
C LYS A 137 17.81 -7.54 -15.75
N LEU A 138 18.61 -8.02 -16.71
CA LEU A 138 19.61 -7.19 -17.40
C LEU A 138 19.05 -6.43 -18.61
N ASN A 139 17.87 -6.83 -19.15
CA ASN A 139 17.25 -6.22 -20.34
C ASN A 139 15.73 -6.10 -20.19
N LEU A 140 15.17 -5.00 -20.71
CA LEU A 140 13.73 -4.68 -20.69
C LEU A 140 12.99 -5.20 -21.94
N SER A 141 11.71 -5.55 -21.80
CA SER A 141 10.80 -5.77 -22.94
C SER A 141 10.24 -4.45 -23.49
N LEU A 142 9.73 -4.47 -24.73
CA LEU A 142 9.22 -3.26 -25.41
C LEU A 142 7.98 -2.64 -24.75
N ASP A 143 7.17 -3.42 -24.04
CA ASP A 143 5.95 -2.91 -23.40
C ASP A 143 6.25 -2.20 -22.07
N GLU A 144 7.26 -2.66 -21.32
CA GLU A 144 7.78 -2.00 -20.11
C GLU A 144 8.44 -0.65 -20.46
N VAL A 145 9.06 -0.58 -21.64
CA VAL A 145 9.66 0.64 -22.20
C VAL A 145 8.60 1.66 -22.62
N ARG A 146 7.41 1.26 -23.06
CA ARG A 146 6.38 2.20 -23.54
C ARG A 146 5.87 3.15 -22.45
N PHE A 147 5.83 2.74 -21.19
CA PHE A 147 5.52 3.66 -20.08
C PHE A 147 6.65 4.68 -19.85
N THR A 148 7.89 4.27 -20.13
CA THR A 148 9.07 5.14 -20.15
C THR A 148 9.26 5.89 -21.47
N ASN A 149 8.41 5.75 -22.50
CA ASN A 149 8.62 6.41 -23.81
C ASN A 149 8.57 7.95 -23.73
N ILE A 150 8.24 8.53 -22.57
CA ILE A 150 8.39 9.96 -22.28
C ILE A 150 9.85 10.32 -21.91
N LEU A 151 10.74 9.33 -21.79
CA LEU A 151 12.11 9.43 -21.27
C LEU A 151 13.17 9.10 -22.33
N HIS A 152 12.89 9.31 -23.61
CA HIS A 152 13.95 9.29 -24.61
C HIS A 152 15.01 10.36 -24.25
N PRO A 153 16.31 10.00 -24.20
CA PRO A 153 16.89 8.68 -24.46
C PRO A 153 16.94 7.73 -23.23
N LYS A 154 16.80 6.42 -23.44
CA LYS A 154 16.86 5.35 -22.40
C LYS A 154 18.12 5.39 -21.52
N GLN A 155 19.22 5.89 -22.08
CA GLN A 155 20.51 6.06 -21.39
C GLN A 155 20.62 7.41 -20.65
N ARG A 156 19.54 8.19 -20.59
CA ARG A 156 19.54 9.49 -19.93
C ARG A 156 19.90 9.32 -18.45
N PRO A 157 20.87 10.10 -17.95
CA PRO A 157 21.24 10.05 -16.55
C PRO A 157 20.06 10.48 -15.67
N ILE A 158 19.77 9.72 -14.62
CA ILE A 158 18.64 9.97 -13.71
C ILE A 158 18.69 11.35 -13.06
N GLN A 159 19.89 11.85 -12.79
CA GLN A 159 20.10 13.17 -12.20
C GLN A 159 19.56 14.31 -13.09
N THR A 160 19.41 14.09 -14.39
CA THR A 160 18.92 15.08 -15.35
C THR A 160 17.39 15.07 -15.52
N LEU A 161 16.70 14.20 -14.78
CA LEU A 161 15.26 14.05 -14.84
C LEU A 161 14.56 15.05 -13.92
N SER A 162 13.42 15.57 -14.36
CA SER A 162 12.50 16.29 -13.47
C SER A 162 11.91 15.35 -12.41
N GLY A 163 11.36 15.91 -11.32
CA GLY A 163 10.69 15.11 -10.29
C GLY A 163 9.61 14.19 -10.87
N GLY A 164 8.76 14.71 -11.75
CA GLY A 164 7.73 13.91 -12.44
C GLY A 164 8.30 12.82 -13.36
N GLN A 165 9.43 13.07 -14.02
CA GLN A 165 10.11 12.05 -14.80
C GLN A 165 10.67 10.93 -13.91
N LYS A 166 11.30 11.27 -12.78
CA LYS A 166 11.77 10.28 -11.81
C LYS A 166 10.62 9.49 -11.20
N GLN A 167 9.49 10.15 -10.93
CA GLN A 167 8.26 9.50 -10.46
C GLN A 167 7.79 8.43 -11.45
N ARG A 168 7.76 8.75 -12.75
CA ARG A 168 7.41 7.75 -13.78
C ARG A 168 8.38 6.58 -13.82
N VAL A 169 9.68 6.79 -13.64
CA VAL A 169 10.68 5.71 -13.56
C VAL A 169 10.41 4.80 -12.36
N ALA A 170 10.21 5.37 -11.17
CA ALA A 170 9.91 4.62 -9.96
C ALA A 170 8.66 3.74 -10.10
N ILE A 171 7.62 4.28 -10.73
CA ILE A 171 6.37 3.56 -10.99
C ILE A 171 6.58 2.48 -12.05
N ALA A 172 7.32 2.77 -13.12
CA ALA A 172 7.66 1.79 -14.14
C ALA A 172 8.38 0.59 -13.54
N GLY A 173 9.39 0.83 -12.69
CA GLY A 173 10.11 -0.22 -11.97
C GLY A 173 9.18 -1.08 -11.11
N ALA A 174 8.29 -0.45 -10.33
CA ALA A 174 7.35 -1.17 -9.46
C ALA A 174 6.27 -1.97 -10.24
N LEU A 175 5.83 -1.48 -11.40
CA LEU A 175 4.90 -2.21 -12.27
C LEU A 175 5.57 -3.35 -13.03
N ALA A 176 6.86 -3.19 -13.32
CA ALA A 176 7.66 -4.20 -13.98
C ALA A 176 7.97 -5.36 -13.00
N GLU A 177 8.17 -5.06 -11.71
CA GLU A 177 8.18 -6.07 -10.65
C GLU A 177 6.88 -6.90 -10.69
N ALA A 178 7.00 -8.21 -10.89
CA ALA A 178 5.87 -9.17 -10.92
C ALA A 178 5.25 -9.36 -9.51
N SER A 179 4.77 -8.27 -8.93
CA SER A 179 4.25 -8.15 -7.58
C SER A 179 2.76 -8.51 -7.53
N LYS A 180 2.33 -9.08 -6.41
CA LYS A 180 0.91 -9.32 -6.12
C LYS A 180 0.26 -8.13 -5.41
N VAL A 181 1.07 -7.27 -4.80
CA VAL A 181 0.62 -6.07 -4.10
C VAL A 181 1.51 -4.88 -4.48
N LEU A 182 0.87 -3.78 -4.86
CA LEU A 182 1.48 -2.48 -5.08
C LEU A 182 1.07 -1.51 -3.97
N LEU A 183 2.02 -1.00 -3.20
CA LEU A 183 1.79 0.04 -2.20
C LEU A 183 2.33 1.38 -2.72
N LEU A 184 1.47 2.35 -2.95
CA LEU A 184 1.81 3.57 -3.69
C LEU A 184 1.62 4.79 -2.78
N ASP A 185 2.70 5.40 -2.31
CA ASP A 185 2.65 6.57 -1.42
C ASP A 185 2.65 7.86 -2.25
N GLU A 186 1.52 8.55 -2.33
CA GLU A 186 1.34 9.79 -3.11
C GLU A 186 1.85 9.71 -4.56
N LEU A 187 1.38 8.67 -5.26
CA LEU A 187 1.73 8.33 -6.65
C LEU A 187 1.78 9.51 -7.63
N THR A 188 0.87 10.48 -7.47
CA THR A 188 0.62 11.57 -8.42
C THR A 188 1.35 12.87 -8.07
N THR A 189 2.13 12.88 -7.00
CA THR A 189 2.95 14.04 -6.64
C THR A 189 3.99 14.31 -7.73
N PHE A 190 4.28 15.59 -8.00
CA PHE A 190 5.21 16.07 -9.05
C PHE A 190 4.75 15.91 -10.51
N LEU A 191 3.53 15.42 -10.75
CA LEU A 191 2.97 15.26 -12.09
C LEU A 191 1.92 16.35 -12.40
N ASP A 192 1.85 16.76 -13.66
CA ASP A 192 0.72 17.54 -14.17
C ASP A 192 -0.53 16.66 -14.34
N GLU A 193 -1.70 17.27 -14.49
CA GLU A 193 -2.98 16.55 -14.52
C GLU A 193 -3.06 15.49 -15.63
N TYR A 194 -2.43 15.76 -16.79
CA TYR A 194 -2.40 14.82 -17.90
C TYR A 194 -1.57 13.59 -17.56
N ASP A 195 -0.36 13.80 -17.03
CA ASP A 195 0.55 12.75 -16.61
C ASP A 195 -0.01 11.94 -15.43
N GLN A 196 -0.68 12.59 -14.46
CA GLN A 196 -1.36 11.92 -13.35
C GLN A 196 -2.37 10.89 -13.86
N MET A 197 -3.22 11.30 -14.80
CA MET A 197 -4.23 10.41 -15.38
C MET A 197 -3.58 9.25 -16.14
N GLY A 198 -2.50 9.49 -16.87
CA GLY A 198 -1.75 8.44 -17.57
C GLY A 198 -1.19 7.38 -16.61
N VAL A 199 -0.57 7.84 -15.52
CA VAL A 199 0.00 6.98 -14.47
C VAL A 199 -1.08 6.14 -13.77
N ILE A 200 -2.17 6.75 -13.34
CA ILE A 200 -3.26 6.03 -12.65
C ILE A 200 -3.86 4.96 -13.57
N LYS A 201 -4.06 5.27 -14.84
CA LYS A 201 -4.57 4.30 -15.84
C LYS A 201 -3.62 3.11 -16.00
N ALA A 202 -2.30 3.34 -16.03
CA ALA A 202 -1.35 2.25 -16.13
C ALA A 202 -1.39 1.31 -14.91
N VAL A 203 -1.42 1.86 -13.70
CA VAL A 203 -1.59 1.07 -12.48
C VAL A 203 -2.90 0.29 -12.52
N ARG A 204 -4.00 0.94 -12.90
CA ARG A 204 -5.30 0.28 -13.04
C ARG A 204 -5.28 -0.86 -14.06
N ASN A 205 -4.64 -0.65 -15.21
CA ASN A 205 -4.49 -1.69 -16.24
C ASN A 205 -3.67 -2.87 -15.72
N SER A 206 -2.61 -2.62 -14.94
CA SER A 206 -1.82 -3.66 -14.31
C SER A 206 -2.62 -4.47 -13.29
N VAL A 207 -3.47 -3.81 -12.50
CA VAL A 207 -4.35 -4.46 -11.51
C VAL A 207 -5.44 -5.29 -12.21
N ALA A 208 -6.02 -4.74 -13.28
CA ALA A 208 -7.06 -5.41 -14.06
C ALA A 208 -6.53 -6.60 -14.89
N ALA A 209 -5.25 -6.55 -15.28
CA ALA A 209 -4.58 -7.63 -15.99
C ALA A 209 -4.35 -8.83 -15.06
N GLY A 210 -5.12 -9.90 -15.24
CA GLY A 210 -4.94 -11.17 -14.53
C GLY A 210 -5.68 -11.28 -13.20
N GLY A 211 -6.18 -10.18 -12.62
CA GLY A 211 -7.05 -10.21 -11.42
C GLY A 211 -6.39 -10.66 -10.11
N GLU A 212 -5.08 -10.91 -10.12
CA GLU A 212 -4.32 -11.36 -8.95
C GLU A 212 -3.60 -10.22 -8.23
N VAL A 213 -3.30 -9.12 -8.93
CA VAL A 213 -2.58 -7.96 -8.39
C VAL A 213 -3.56 -7.02 -7.70
N ALA A 214 -3.25 -6.58 -6.47
CA ALA A 214 -3.97 -5.51 -5.80
C ALA A 214 -3.07 -4.29 -5.63
N ALA A 215 -3.68 -3.10 -5.56
CA ALA A 215 -2.95 -1.87 -5.31
C ALA A 215 -3.62 -1.06 -4.20
N LEU A 216 -2.82 -0.52 -3.28
CA LEU A 216 -3.27 0.46 -2.28
C LEU A 216 -2.51 1.76 -2.49
N TRP A 217 -3.25 2.80 -2.84
CA TRP A 217 -2.71 4.09 -3.19
C TRP A 217 -3.08 5.18 -2.18
N VAL A 218 -2.08 5.79 -1.56
CA VAL A 218 -2.23 6.93 -0.67
C VAL A 218 -2.33 8.22 -1.47
N THR A 219 -3.36 9.00 -1.21
CA THR A 219 -3.49 10.38 -1.73
C THR A 219 -4.43 11.17 -0.82
N HIS A 220 -4.40 12.48 -0.96
CA HIS A 220 -5.35 13.40 -0.31
C HIS A 220 -6.30 14.06 -1.33
N ARG A 221 -6.16 13.75 -2.63
CA ARG A 221 -6.94 14.32 -3.73
C ARG A 221 -8.21 13.49 -3.95
N LEU A 222 -9.37 14.11 -3.79
CA LEU A 222 -10.65 13.41 -3.85
C LEU A 222 -11.12 13.18 -5.29
N GLU A 223 -10.66 14.00 -6.22
CA GLU A 223 -11.01 13.93 -7.65
C GLU A 223 -10.48 12.63 -8.29
N GLU A 224 -9.45 12.06 -7.69
CA GLU A 224 -8.82 10.79 -8.09
C GLU A 224 -9.66 9.56 -7.69
N LEU A 225 -10.63 9.73 -6.78
CA LEU A 225 -11.47 8.64 -6.26
C LEU A 225 -12.27 7.92 -7.35
N LYS A 226 -12.58 8.60 -8.46
CA LYS A 226 -13.27 8.01 -9.63
C LYS A 226 -12.49 6.88 -10.30
N TYR A 227 -11.19 6.75 -10.03
CA TYR A 227 -10.35 5.73 -10.63
C TYR A 227 -10.23 4.45 -9.80
N ALA A 228 -10.65 4.47 -8.54
CA ALA A 228 -10.55 3.34 -7.62
C ALA A 228 -11.80 2.46 -7.61
N ASP A 229 -11.64 1.22 -7.18
CA ASP A 229 -12.74 0.28 -6.94
C ASP A 229 -13.33 0.45 -5.53
N GLY A 230 -12.50 0.89 -4.58
CA GLY A 230 -12.88 1.17 -3.20
C GLY A 230 -11.90 2.11 -2.52
N ALA A 231 -12.25 2.56 -1.32
CA ALA A 231 -11.37 3.41 -0.54
C ALA A 231 -11.55 3.21 0.96
N ILE A 232 -10.51 3.61 1.69
CA ILE A 232 -10.42 3.66 3.14
C ILE A 232 -10.16 5.11 3.51
N TYR A 233 -10.92 5.66 4.45
CA TYR A 233 -10.74 7.01 4.96
C TYR A 233 -10.20 6.97 6.40
N MET A 234 -9.10 7.68 6.62
CA MET A 234 -8.37 7.75 7.89
C MET A 234 -8.38 9.13 8.51
N GLU A 235 -8.46 9.18 9.84
CA GLU A 235 -8.30 10.39 10.64
C GLU A 235 -7.69 10.08 12.00
N ASP A 236 -6.84 10.99 12.50
CA ASP A 236 -6.22 10.90 13.83
C ASP A 236 -5.58 9.54 14.16
N GLY A 237 -5.03 8.88 13.15
CA GLY A 237 -4.41 7.57 13.25
C GLY A 237 -5.41 6.41 13.28
N ARG A 238 -6.67 6.59 12.87
CA ARG A 238 -7.71 5.55 12.86
C ARG A 238 -8.30 5.36 11.48
N THR A 239 -8.72 4.14 11.16
CA THR A 239 -9.64 3.90 10.03
C THR A 239 -11.05 4.29 10.45
N ILE A 240 -11.67 5.23 9.74
CA ILE A 240 -13.01 5.73 10.07
C ILE A 240 -14.09 5.01 9.28
N ILE A 241 -13.85 4.80 7.99
CA ILE A 241 -14.77 4.11 7.08
C ILE A 241 -13.97 3.48 5.95
N GLN A 242 -14.40 2.32 5.47
CA GLN A 242 -13.93 1.70 4.24
C GLN A 242 -15.12 1.17 3.44
N GLY A 243 -15.02 1.15 2.12
CA GLY A 243 -16.08 0.65 1.26
C GLY A 243 -15.95 1.10 -0.18
N ASP A 244 -17.04 0.98 -0.94
CA ASP A 244 -17.08 1.44 -2.33
C ASP A 244 -16.93 2.98 -2.43
N VAL A 245 -16.59 3.43 -3.63
CA VAL A 245 -16.38 4.85 -3.96
C VAL A 245 -17.61 5.71 -3.62
N SER A 246 -18.83 5.20 -3.80
CA SER A 246 -20.05 5.97 -3.57
C SER A 246 -20.28 6.21 -2.07
N ALA A 247 -20.08 5.19 -1.24
CA ALA A 247 -20.19 5.28 0.21
C ALA A 247 -19.16 6.26 0.78
N ILE A 248 -17.89 6.15 0.34
CA ILE A 248 -16.81 7.03 0.76
C ILE A 248 -17.05 8.47 0.31
N SER A 249 -17.42 8.68 -0.96
CA SER A 249 -17.75 10.02 -1.48
C SER A 249 -18.88 10.68 -0.70
N ARG A 250 -19.94 9.93 -0.38
CA ARG A 250 -21.08 10.43 0.40
C ARG A 250 -20.65 10.83 1.82
N TYR A 251 -19.82 10.01 2.46
CA TYR A 251 -19.28 10.31 3.78
C TYR A 251 -18.46 11.61 3.78
N ILE A 252 -17.52 11.75 2.83
CA ILE A 252 -16.63 12.91 2.74
C ILE A 252 -17.43 14.19 2.45
N LYS A 253 -18.38 14.14 1.51
CA LYS A 253 -19.26 15.30 1.21
C LYS A 253 -20.08 15.73 2.43
N LYS A 254 -20.69 14.78 3.15
CA LYS A 254 -21.45 15.07 4.38
C LYS A 254 -20.56 15.69 5.45
N LYS A 255 -19.31 15.22 5.55
CA LYS A 255 -18.33 15.76 6.48
C LYS A 255 -17.91 17.19 6.12
N GLN A 256 -17.57 17.45 4.87
CA GLN A 256 -17.21 18.79 4.39
C GLN A 256 -18.36 19.79 4.61
N ALA A 257 -19.60 19.40 4.30
CA ALA A 257 -20.77 20.26 4.52
C ALA A 257 -20.94 20.69 5.99
N ARG A 258 -20.60 19.81 6.95
CA ARG A 258 -20.62 20.14 8.39
C ARG A 258 -19.54 21.15 8.79
N TYR A 259 -18.37 21.13 8.15
CA TYR A 259 -17.33 22.12 8.40
C TYR A 259 -17.69 23.49 7.84
N PHE A 260 -18.27 23.55 6.65
CA PHE A 260 -18.69 24.82 6.04
C PHE A 260 -19.92 25.43 6.71
N GLY A 261 -20.85 24.60 7.22
CA GLY A 261 -22.01 25.09 8.00
C GLY A 261 -21.66 25.68 9.37
N HIS A 262 -20.41 25.57 9.84
CA HIS A 262 -19.94 26.18 11.09
C HIS A 262 -19.33 27.58 10.91
N PHE A 263 -19.23 28.11 9.68
CA PHE A 263 -18.70 29.44 9.39
C PHE A 263 -19.78 30.48 9.03
N GLU A 264 -21.07 30.14 9.11
CA GLU A 264 -22.21 31.05 8.86
C GLU A 264 -23.05 31.32 10.13
N LEU A 265 -22.42 31.58 11.28
CA LEU A 265 -23.09 32.11 12.49
C LEU A 265 -22.29 33.24 13.12
#